data_AF-A0AAW0X7Q1-F1
#
_entry.id   AF-A0AAW0X7Q1-F1
#
_cell.length_a   1.000
_cell.length_b   1.000
_cell.length_c   1.000
_cell.angle_alpha   90.00
_cell.angle_beta   90.00
_cell.angle_gamma   90.00
#
_symmetry.space_group_name_H-M   'P 1'
#
loop_
_entity.id
_entity.type
_entity.pdbx_description
1 polymer ?
#
loop_
_entity_poly.entity_id
_entity_poly.type
_entity_poly.pdbx_seq_one_letter_code
_entity_poly.pdbx_strand_id
1 'polypeptide(L)'
;MCGGIKTAVAGRNVKSLTPLLTFLKKYIRHPAYKLVLIDVANIVIDVYSDTLDETPALVLPFTQLKDEIEAEVRLSREHISLMGAIEMFFTASNQERPQATTSIEQLTATSAVCNSDVLQALEGGSRARSAEAVLVEVS
;
A
#
# COMPACT_ATOMS: atom_id res chain seq x y z
N MET A 1 18.73 23.13 13.55
CA MET A 1 19.13 21.73 13.83
C MET A 1 20.40 21.43 13.04
N CYS A 2 21.33 20.76 13.68
CA CYS A 2 22.75 20.72 13.37
C CYS A 2 23.02 19.95 12.06
N GLY A 3 23.27 20.68 10.96
CA GLY A 3 23.60 20.12 9.65
C GLY A 3 25.03 19.58 9.56
N GLY A 4 25.48 18.76 10.52
CA GLY A 4 26.85 18.22 10.53
C GLY A 4 27.20 17.45 9.26
N ILE A 5 26.26 16.67 8.73
CA ILE A 5 26.40 15.97 7.44
C ILE A 5 26.47 16.96 6.28
N LYS A 6 25.57 17.96 6.24
CA LYS A 6 25.52 18.96 5.17
C LYS A 6 26.83 19.76 5.11
N THR A 7 27.35 20.21 6.26
CA THR A 7 28.62 20.93 6.35
C THR A 7 29.81 20.04 6.01
N ALA A 8 29.80 18.76 6.41
CA ALA A 8 30.87 17.81 6.08
C ALA A 8 30.91 17.45 4.58
N VAL A 9 29.76 17.49 3.90
CA VAL A 9 29.62 17.18 2.47
C VAL A 9 29.90 18.41 1.59
N ALA A 10 29.53 19.62 2.02
CA ALA A 10 29.70 20.86 1.25
C ALA A 10 31.16 21.29 1.03
N GLY A 11 32.10 20.81 1.86
CA GLY A 11 33.53 21.13 1.72
C GLY A 11 34.32 20.18 0.82
N ARG A 12 33.68 19.20 0.16
CA ARG A 12 34.41 18.21 -0.67
C ARG A 12 34.60 18.71 -2.11
N ASN A 13 35.82 18.53 -2.62
CA ASN A 13 36.12 18.77 -4.02
C ASN A 13 35.58 17.64 -4.91
N VAL A 14 35.36 17.93 -6.20
CA VAL A 14 34.92 17.00 -7.27
C VAL A 14 35.63 15.64 -7.20
N LYS A 15 36.96 15.63 -7.00
CA LYS A 15 37.76 14.39 -6.92
C LYS A 15 37.44 13.51 -5.71
N SER A 16 37.03 14.11 -4.60
CA SER A 16 36.61 13.39 -3.38
C SER A 16 35.13 12.99 -3.41
N LEU A 17 34.36 13.54 -4.35
CA LEU A 17 32.94 13.24 -4.53
C LEU A 17 32.74 11.93 -5.32
N THR A 18 33.58 11.64 -6.31
CA THR A 18 33.52 10.39 -7.09
C THR A 18 33.53 9.11 -6.25
N PRO A 19 34.45 8.90 -5.28
CA PRO A 19 34.41 7.72 -4.43
C PRO A 19 33.19 7.71 -3.50
N LEU A 20 32.66 8.88 -3.11
CA LEU A 20 31.43 8.97 -2.33
C LEU A 20 30.22 8.52 -3.15
N LEU A 21 30.07 8.98 -4.40
CA LEU A 21 28.99 8.55 -5.30
C LEU A 21 29.08 7.06 -5.62
N THR A 22 30.30 6.54 -5.79
CA THR A 22 30.52 5.10 -5.99
C THR A 22 30.12 4.31 -4.74
N PHE A 23 30.43 4.82 -3.55
CA PHE A 23 29.97 4.24 -2.29
C PHE A 23 28.44 4.25 -2.20
N LEU A 24 27.79 5.39 -2.45
CA LEU A 24 26.32 5.48 -2.44
C LEU A 24 25.72 4.46 -3.41
N LYS A 25 26.17 4.44 -4.67
CA LYS A 25 25.70 3.49 -5.69
C LYS A 25 25.87 2.03 -5.26
N LYS A 26 27.00 1.68 -4.66
CA LYS A 26 27.28 0.31 -4.20
C LYS A 26 26.39 -0.09 -3.03
N TYR A 27 26.14 0.83 -2.08
CA TYR A 27 25.50 0.50 -0.81
C TYR A 27 23.99 0.78 -0.76
N ILE A 28 23.42 1.48 -1.74
CA ILE A 28 22.00 1.86 -1.73
C ILE A 28 21.04 0.66 -1.76
N ARG A 29 21.49 -0.47 -2.31
CA ARG A 29 20.73 -1.73 -2.36
C ARG A 29 20.74 -2.50 -1.04
N HIS A 30 21.58 -2.13 -0.07
CA HIS A 30 21.65 -2.82 1.21
C HIS A 30 20.55 -2.32 2.16
N PRO A 31 19.59 -3.16 2.56
CA PRO A 31 18.42 -2.73 3.33
C PRO A 31 18.78 -2.20 4.72
N ALA A 32 19.89 -2.68 5.32
CA ALA A 32 20.32 -2.30 6.66
C ALA A 32 20.60 -0.80 6.84
N TYR A 33 21.03 -0.11 5.77
CA TYR A 33 21.43 1.29 5.83
C TYR A 33 20.67 2.19 4.85
N LYS A 34 19.70 1.64 4.12
CA LYS A 34 18.99 2.29 3.01
C LYS A 34 18.40 3.65 3.41
N LEU A 35 17.76 3.76 4.58
CA LEU A 35 17.15 5.00 5.06
C LEU A 35 18.18 6.13 5.17
N VAL A 36 19.29 5.86 5.88
CA VAL A 36 20.36 6.85 6.06
C VAL A 36 21.05 7.18 4.75
N LEU A 37 21.24 6.19 3.86
CA LEU A 37 21.86 6.43 2.55
C LEU A 37 20.98 7.29 1.64
N ILE A 38 19.66 7.13 1.69
CA ILE A 38 18.73 7.99 0.94
C ILE A 38 18.79 9.42 1.46
N ASP A 39 18.80 9.60 2.79
CA ASP A 39 18.92 10.93 3.40
C ASP A 39 20.24 11.62 2.99
N VAL A 40 21.35 10.87 3.02
CA VAL A 40 22.66 11.38 2.57
C VAL A 40 22.65 11.67 1.07
N ALA A 41 22.04 10.82 0.24
CA ALA A 41 21.93 11.04 -1.20
C ALA A 41 21.16 12.33 -1.51
N ASN A 42 20.03 12.57 -0.83
CA ASN A 42 19.25 13.80 -0.97
C ASN A 42 20.08 15.03 -0.59
N ILE A 43 20.78 14.98 0.57
CA ILE A 43 21.65 16.09 0.99
C ILE A 43 22.77 16.34 -0.04
N VAL A 44 23.38 15.29 -0.60
CA VAL A 44 24.42 15.42 -1.62
C VAL A 44 23.86 16.03 -2.90
N ILE A 45 22.67 15.60 -3.34
CA ILE A 45 22.01 16.17 -4.53
C ILE A 45 21.68 17.64 -4.31
N ASP A 46 21.12 18.00 -3.15
CA ASP A 46 20.76 19.38 -2.81
C ASP A 46 21.97 20.32 -2.68
N VAL A 47 23.11 19.81 -2.23
CA VAL A 47 24.33 20.61 -2.05
C VAL A 47 25.06 20.84 -3.38
N TYR A 48 25.05 19.83 -4.26
CA TYR A 48 25.80 19.90 -5.51
C TYR A 48 24.93 20.30 -6.71
N SER A 49 23.60 20.41 -6.58
CA SER A 49 22.68 20.81 -7.67
C SER A 49 23.17 22.04 -8.41
N ASP A 50 23.61 23.05 -7.67
CA ASP A 50 24.01 24.36 -8.21
C ASP A 50 25.38 24.30 -8.90
N THR A 51 26.20 23.29 -8.58
CA THR A 51 27.56 23.11 -9.12
C THR A 51 27.62 22.13 -10.30
N LEU A 52 26.50 21.45 -10.62
CA LEU A 52 26.44 20.50 -11.73
C LEU A 52 26.67 21.17 -13.09
N ASP A 53 26.24 22.43 -13.24
CA ASP A 53 26.42 23.21 -14.47
C ASP A 53 27.89 23.53 -14.75
N GLU A 54 28.71 23.67 -13.70
CA GLU A 54 30.13 23.98 -13.81
C GLU A 54 31.00 22.75 -14.13
N THR A 55 30.56 21.56 -13.71
CA THR A 55 31.35 20.32 -13.84
C THR A 55 30.55 19.19 -14.51
N PRO A 56 30.58 19.09 -15.86
CA PRO A 56 29.80 18.09 -16.60
C PRO A 56 30.21 16.63 -16.30
N ALA A 57 31.42 16.41 -15.80
CA ALA A 57 31.93 15.08 -15.44
C ALA A 57 31.17 14.43 -14.27
N LEU A 58 30.48 15.22 -13.43
CA LEU A 58 29.71 14.71 -12.30
C LEU A 58 28.30 14.29 -12.70
N VAL A 59 27.75 14.86 -13.78
CA VAL A 59 26.36 14.63 -14.21
C VAL A 59 26.10 13.15 -14.45
N LEU A 60 27.00 12.44 -15.15
CA LEU A 60 26.82 11.02 -15.46
C LEU A 60 26.73 10.13 -14.19
N PRO A 61 27.68 10.19 -13.23
CA PRO A 61 27.56 9.50 -11.95
C PRO A 61 26.27 9.82 -11.16
N PHE A 62 25.81 11.08 -11.18
CA PHE A 62 24.57 11.48 -10.51
C PHE A 62 23.33 10.89 -11.18
N THR A 63 23.26 10.91 -12.51
CA THR A 63 22.16 10.27 -13.25
C THR A 63 22.12 8.77 -13.00
N GLN A 64 23.28 8.09 -13.03
CA GLN A 64 23.35 6.67 -12.72
C GLN A 64 22.90 6.35 -11.29
N LEU A 65 23.23 7.21 -10.32
CA LEU A 65 22.76 7.03 -8.93
C LEU A 65 21.24 7.17 -8.85
N LYS A 66 20.67 8.17 -9.53
CA LYS A 66 19.22 8.36 -9.60
C LYS A 66 18.51 7.15 -10.23
N ASP A 67 19.01 6.67 -11.35
CA ASP A 67 18.44 5.52 -12.06
C ASP A 67 18.46 4.25 -11.18
N GLU A 68 19.56 4.06 -10.43
CA GLU A 68 19.70 2.94 -9.49
C GLU A 68 18.68 3.03 -8.33
N ILE A 69 18.47 4.23 -7.77
CA ILE A 69 17.47 4.47 -6.73
C ILE A 69 16.06 4.19 -7.27
N GLU A 70 15.76 4.66 -8.48
CA GLU A 70 14.46 4.45 -9.11
C GLU A 70 14.20 2.97 -9.39
N ALA A 71 15.21 2.24 -9.88
CA ALA A 71 15.13 0.80 -10.06
C ALA A 71 14.85 0.06 -8.75
N GLU A 72 15.54 0.44 -7.68
CA GLU A 72 15.36 -0.14 -6.35
C GLU A 72 13.96 0.16 -5.75
N VAL A 73 13.43 1.37 -5.95
CA VAL A 73 12.07 1.72 -5.52
C VAL A 73 11.02 0.90 -6.27
N ARG A 74 11.22 0.68 -7.58
CA ARG A 74 10.33 -0.16 -8.39
C ARG A 74 10.32 -1.60 -7.89
N LEU A 75 11.49 -2.20 -7.67
CA LEU A 75 11.62 -3.56 -7.12
C LEU A 75 10.96 -3.67 -5.74
N SER A 76 11.14 -2.65 -4.89
CA SER A 76 10.53 -2.61 -3.56
C SER A 76 8.99 -2.63 -3.66
N ARG A 77 8.40 -1.93 -4.63
CA ARG A 77 6.93 -1.94 -4.85
C ARG A 77 6.44 -3.30 -5.33
N GLU A 78 7.13 -3.92 -6.29
CA GLU A 78 6.77 -5.26 -6.77
C GLU A 78 6.85 -6.29 -5.65
N HIS A 79 7.89 -6.23 -4.82
CA HIS A 79 8.04 -7.12 -3.67
C HIS A 79 6.89 -6.97 -2.67
N ILE A 80 6.50 -5.73 -2.33
CA ILE A 80 5.35 -5.46 -1.46
C ILE A 80 4.05 -5.96 -2.09
N SER A 81 3.85 -5.74 -3.39
CA SER A 81 2.67 -6.22 -4.11
C SER A 81 2.56 -7.74 -4.11
N LEU A 82 3.68 -8.44 -4.32
CA LEU A 82 3.73 -9.90 -4.31
C LEU A 82 3.46 -10.47 -2.91
N MET A 83 4.01 -9.85 -1.87
CA MET A 83 3.69 -10.20 -0.48
C MET A 83 2.20 -10.01 -0.17
N GLY A 84 1.59 -8.92 -0.62
CA GLY A 84 0.15 -8.70 -0.47
C GLY A 84 -0.70 -9.75 -1.19
N ALA A 85 -0.29 -10.18 -2.39
CA ALA A 85 -0.97 -11.24 -3.12
C ALA A 85 -0.91 -12.59 -2.40
N ILE A 86 0.26 -12.95 -1.85
CA ILE A 86 0.45 -14.18 -1.08
C ILE A 86 -0.39 -14.16 0.20
N GLU A 87 -0.45 -13.03 0.90
CA GLU A 87 -1.27 -12.87 2.11
C GLU A 87 -2.77 -13.05 1.80
N MET A 88 -3.25 -12.52 0.68
CA MET A 88 -4.64 -12.73 0.23
C MET A 88 -4.93 -14.20 -0.04
N PHE A 89 -4.01 -14.94 -0.66
CA PHE A 89 -4.17 -16.37 -0.89
C PHE A 89 -4.20 -17.17 0.41
N PHE A 90 -3.31 -16.86 1.36
CA PHE A 90 -3.28 -17.52 2.65
C PHE A 90 -4.57 -17.23 3.44
N THR A 91 -5.00 -15.97 3.47
CA THR A 91 -6.26 -15.54 4.11
C THR A 91 -7.48 -16.23 3.51
N ALA A 92 -7.57 -16.30 2.17
CA ALA A 92 -8.67 -16.98 1.49
C ALA A 92 -8.68 -18.50 1.76
N SER A 93 -7.51 -19.12 1.90
CA SER A 93 -7.40 -20.55 2.22
C SER A 93 -7.70 -20.88 3.69
N ASN A 94 -7.40 -19.95 4.60
CA ASN A 94 -7.70 -20.06 6.03
C ASN A 94 -9.10 -19.54 6.38
N GLN A 95 -9.90 -19.13 5.38
CA GLN A 95 -11.30 -18.81 5.61
C GLN A 95 -12.06 -20.09 5.96
N GLU A 96 -12.03 -20.44 7.24
CA GLU A 96 -13.09 -21.24 7.83
C GLU A 96 -14.40 -20.60 7.37
N ARG A 97 -15.19 -21.38 6.62
CA ARG A 97 -16.57 -21.03 6.27
C ARG A 97 -17.15 -20.35 7.51
N PRO A 98 -17.70 -19.11 7.43
CA PRO A 98 -18.37 -18.53 8.57
C PRO A 98 -19.36 -19.59 9.01
N GLN A 99 -19.07 -20.20 10.16
CA GLN A 99 -20.01 -21.06 10.84
C GLN A 99 -21.15 -20.09 11.08
N ALA A 100 -22.20 -20.21 10.26
CA ALA A 100 -23.51 -19.87 10.72
C ALA A 100 -23.72 -20.76 11.95
N THR A 101 -23.20 -20.32 13.10
CA THR A 101 -23.79 -20.62 14.38
C THR A 101 -25.14 -19.92 14.32
N THR A 102 -26.05 -20.51 13.55
CA THR A 102 -27.47 -20.42 13.81
C THR A 102 -27.60 -21.05 15.18
N SER A 103 -27.37 -20.23 16.21
CA SER A 103 -27.60 -20.60 17.59
C SER A 103 -29.02 -21.11 17.64
N ILE A 104 -29.18 -22.39 17.94
CA ILE A 104 -30.49 -23.01 18.12
C ILE A 104 -31.29 -22.27 19.23
N GLU A 105 -30.63 -21.46 20.05
CA GLU A 105 -31.24 -20.52 21.02
C GLU A 105 -32.04 -19.35 20.40
N GLN A 106 -31.78 -18.94 19.14
CA GLN A 106 -32.56 -17.87 18.51
C GLN A 106 -33.89 -18.36 17.93
N LEU A 107 -34.09 -19.69 17.80
CA LEU A 107 -35.37 -20.28 17.42
C LEU A 107 -36.31 -20.44 18.62
N THR A 108 -35.80 -20.43 19.86
CA THR A 108 -36.63 -20.55 21.07
C THR A 108 -37.17 -19.22 21.60
N ALA A 109 -36.67 -18.08 21.12
CA ALA A 109 -37.09 -16.75 21.59
C ALA A 109 -38.26 -16.13 20.80
N THR A 110 -38.65 -16.69 19.64
CA THR A 110 -39.71 -16.11 18.79
C THR A 110 -41.08 -16.78 18.94
N SER A 111 -41.24 -17.76 19.84
CA SER A 111 -42.53 -18.40 20.12
C SER A 111 -43.34 -17.74 21.26
N ALA A 112 -42.83 -16.68 21.89
CA ALA A 112 -43.47 -16.06 23.06
C ALA A 112 -43.90 -14.58 22.91
N VAL A 113 -43.61 -13.88 21.81
CA VAL A 113 -43.82 -12.40 21.76
C VAL A 113 -44.72 -11.84 20.65
N CYS A 114 -45.10 -12.55 19.58
CA CYS A 114 -45.92 -11.92 18.52
C CYS A 114 -47.19 -12.69 18.13
N ASN A 115 -47.92 -13.25 19.10
CA ASN A 115 -49.28 -13.80 18.86
C ASN A 115 -50.42 -12.85 19.25
N SER A 116 -50.15 -11.63 19.70
CA SER A 116 -51.19 -10.63 20.05
C SER A 116 -51.34 -9.49 19.05
N ASP A 117 -50.35 -9.22 18.18
CA ASP A 117 -50.42 -8.10 17.24
C ASP A 117 -51.06 -8.47 15.89
N VAL A 118 -51.11 -9.76 15.55
CA VAL A 118 -51.59 -10.24 14.23
C VAL A 118 -53.13 -10.33 14.18
N LEU A 119 -53.82 -10.39 15.33
CA LEU A 119 -55.28 -10.47 15.37
C LEU A 119 -55.99 -9.11 15.20
N GLN A 120 -55.28 -7.98 15.28
CA GLN A 120 -55.90 -6.65 15.16
C GLN A 120 -55.80 -6.05 13.75
N ALA A 121 -55.06 -6.69 12.83
CA ALA A 121 -54.85 -6.20 11.47
C ALA A 121 -55.80 -6.80 10.40
N LEU A 122 -56.77 -7.64 10.79
CA LEU A 122 -57.63 -8.37 9.84
C LEU A 122 -59.08 -7.83 9.70
N GLU A 123 -59.43 -6.70 10.31
CA GLU A 123 -60.76 -6.08 10.14
C GLU A 123 -60.77 -4.75 9.35
N GLY A 124 -59.66 -4.38 8.70
CA GLY A 124 -59.54 -3.08 8.04
C GLY A 124 -59.16 -3.14 6.55
N GLY A 125 -60.11 -3.45 5.66
CA GLY A 125 -60.15 -2.80 4.34
C GLY A 125 -59.48 -3.51 3.14
N SER A 126 -60.29 -4.28 2.43
CA SER A 126 -60.45 -4.28 0.96
C SER A 126 -59.62 -3.25 0.16
N ARG A 127 -58.76 -3.72 -0.76
CA ARG A 127 -58.87 -3.49 -2.23
C ARG A 127 -57.70 -4.11 -3.01
N ALA A 128 -58.09 -4.71 -4.13
CA ALA A 128 -57.29 -5.40 -5.14
C ALA A 128 -56.17 -4.57 -5.78
N ARG A 129 -55.10 -5.28 -6.22
CA ARG A 129 -54.47 -5.25 -7.57
C ARG A 129 -53.25 -6.19 -7.54
N SER A 130 -53.36 -7.36 -8.17
CA SER A 130 -53.07 -7.63 -9.58
C SER A 130 -51.59 -7.93 -9.82
N ALA A 131 -51.37 -9.13 -10.37
CA ALA A 131 -50.11 -9.79 -10.63
C ALA A 131 -49.29 -9.15 -11.76
N GLU A 132 -47.97 -9.34 -11.72
CA GLU A 132 -47.17 -9.61 -12.92
C GLU A 132 -45.91 -10.42 -12.54
N ALA A 133 -45.83 -11.65 -13.04
CA ALA A 133 -44.68 -12.53 -12.93
C ALA A 133 -43.95 -12.50 -14.28
N VAL A 134 -42.67 -12.11 -14.28
CA VAL A 134 -41.81 -12.16 -15.47
C VAL A 134 -41.02 -13.46 -15.44
N LEU A 135 -41.41 -14.38 -16.32
CA LEU A 135 -40.65 -15.57 -16.73
C LEU A 135 -39.62 -15.14 -17.78
N VAL A 136 -38.35 -15.50 -17.60
CA VAL A 136 -37.36 -15.54 -18.68
C VAL A 136 -37.03 -16.99 -18.93
N GLU A 137 -37.55 -17.51 -20.05
CA GLU A 137 -37.15 -18.81 -20.61
C GLU A 137 -35.92 -18.59 -21.50
N VAL A 138 -34.92 -19.46 -21.37
CA VAL A 138 -33.76 -19.54 -22.27
C VAL A 138 -33.85 -20.88 -22.99
N SER A 139 -34.05 -20.84 -24.30
CA SER A 139 -33.73 -21.91 -25.26
C SER A 139 -32.99 -21.29 -26.43
#